data_AF-A0A0M4F0E6-F1
#
_entry.id   AF-A0A0M4F0E6-F1
#
_cell.length_a   1.000
_cell.length_b   1.000
_cell.length_c   1.000
_cell.angle_alpha   90.00
_cell.angle_beta   90.00
_cell.angle_gamma   90.00
#
_symmetry.space_group_name_H-M   'P 1'
#
loop_
_entity.id
_entity.type
_entity.pdbx_description
1 polymer ?
#
loop_
_entity_poly.entity_id
_entity_poly.type
_entity_poly.pdbx_seq_one_letter_code
_entity_poly.pdbx_strand_id
1 'polypeptide(L)'
;MANFCLWNEFELKKPPLVTIQVSDTGFAKHVFVVINRYLQQLSGADFVEFEQTAALIGRLMARRKNSFRGFPGFRAVCKLNAALCRLLRLDLTRELQHFRGALPDVCDNDMAGEMPTRSSFEYVLVRLLSFYHLQERIRNCCLAAARYFGQMLRGNFFMEFLTVLIAAIAKIHKFSALQANNCATLYNKLLPQRARFPQVEKHQFLPENCKLPTQLAQIKVITPTKEITTETPITLQTSTVVTKVDKAKRKAKEDVGTVVERKPPAAAEKPAFEINTLVTLCDVKHFIQSESKARKNSPDSCITKSLKNHEWLAAQTLFERKVKAREGDKALNIFRKFIASKI
;
A
#
# COMPACT_ATOMS: atom_id res chain seq x y z
N MET A 1 -31.02 -22.19 -11.35
CA MET A 1 -31.24 -22.19 -9.88
C MET A 1 -30.18 -21.30 -9.26
N ALA A 2 -30.56 -20.14 -8.73
CA ALA A 2 -29.60 -19.23 -8.10
C ALA A 2 -29.10 -19.85 -6.78
N ASN A 3 -27.80 -20.14 -6.68
CA ASN A 3 -27.18 -20.45 -5.39
C ASN A 3 -27.33 -19.22 -4.50
N PHE A 4 -28.33 -19.22 -3.61
CA PHE A 4 -28.50 -18.15 -2.63
C PHE A 4 -27.36 -18.23 -1.62
N CYS A 5 -26.33 -17.43 -1.88
CA CYS A 5 -25.23 -17.20 -0.96
C CYS A 5 -25.68 -16.22 0.14
N LEU A 6 -26.42 -16.72 1.13
CA LEU A 6 -26.91 -15.94 2.28
C LEU A 6 -25.83 -15.09 2.96
N TRP A 7 -24.58 -15.55 2.94
CA TRP A 7 -23.43 -14.83 3.51
C TRP A 7 -23.09 -13.52 2.78
N ASN A 8 -23.56 -13.30 1.55
CA ASN A 8 -23.34 -12.07 0.81
C ASN A 8 -24.43 -11.01 1.07
N GLU A 9 -25.49 -11.38 1.82
CA GLU A 9 -26.54 -10.46 2.21
C GLU A 9 -26.09 -9.63 3.42
N PHE A 10 -25.82 -8.36 3.18
CA PHE A 10 -25.32 -7.47 4.24
C PHE A 10 -26.39 -7.24 5.33
N GLU A 11 -27.63 -6.97 4.92
CA GLU A 11 -28.78 -6.69 5.80
C GLU A 11 -29.55 -7.96 6.20
N LEU A 12 -28.80 -9.06 6.39
CA LEU A 12 -29.37 -10.33 6.83
C LEU A 12 -30.15 -10.16 8.14
N LYS A 13 -31.44 -10.47 8.12
CA LYS A 13 -32.32 -10.33 9.27
C LYS A 13 -31.93 -11.32 10.36
N LYS A 14 -31.78 -10.83 11.59
CA LYS A 14 -31.51 -11.67 12.76
C LYS A 14 -32.77 -12.47 13.09
N PRO A 15 -32.67 -13.79 13.31
CA PRO A 15 -33.80 -14.58 13.78
C PRO A 15 -34.22 -14.12 15.19
N PRO A 16 -35.49 -14.34 15.59
CA PRO A 16 -35.93 -14.02 16.93
C PRO A 16 -35.10 -14.77 17.97
N LEU A 17 -34.68 -14.05 19.01
CA LEU A 17 -33.95 -14.62 20.13
C LEU A 17 -34.93 -15.45 20.97
N VAL A 18 -34.95 -16.74 20.70
CA VAL A 18 -35.74 -17.72 21.46
C VAL A 18 -34.76 -18.67 22.16
N THR A 19 -35.00 -18.92 23.44
CA THR A 19 -34.35 -19.97 24.21
C THR A 19 -35.33 -21.12 24.41
N ILE A 20 -34.82 -22.35 24.40
CA ILE A 20 -35.58 -23.59 24.58
C ILE A 20 -34.90 -24.38 25.69
N GLN A 21 -35.69 -24.97 26.59
CA GLN A 21 -35.17 -25.87 27.63
C GLN A 21 -34.67 -27.18 26.99
N VAL A 22 -33.42 -27.53 27.27
CA VAL A 22 -32.77 -28.75 26.76
C VAL A 22 -32.14 -29.50 27.93
N SER A 23 -32.18 -30.83 27.92
CA SER A 23 -31.68 -31.69 28.99
C SER A 23 -30.14 -31.79 29.06
N ASP A 24 -29.44 -31.74 27.92
CA ASP A 24 -27.98 -31.77 27.84
C ASP A 24 -27.45 -30.39 27.43
N THR A 25 -26.77 -29.72 28.35
CA THR A 25 -26.12 -28.42 28.12
C THR A 25 -24.59 -28.52 28.09
N GLY A 26 -24.00 -29.70 28.28
CA GLY A 26 -22.56 -29.86 28.47
C GLY A 26 -21.72 -29.38 27.27
N PHE A 27 -22.27 -29.45 26.05
CA PHE A 27 -21.61 -28.97 24.84
C PHE A 27 -21.53 -27.44 24.72
N ALA A 28 -22.46 -26.74 25.37
CA ALA A 28 -22.51 -25.29 25.35
C ALA A 28 -21.23 -24.70 25.96
N LYS A 29 -20.64 -25.37 26.95
CA LYS A 29 -19.32 -25.05 27.52
C LYS A 29 -18.22 -25.01 26.45
N HIS A 30 -18.20 -25.99 25.55
CA HIS A 30 -17.22 -26.03 24.47
C HIS A 30 -17.40 -24.85 23.51
N VAL A 31 -18.65 -24.60 23.09
CA VAL A 31 -19.01 -23.48 22.21
C VAL A 31 -18.59 -22.15 22.85
N PHE A 32 -18.93 -21.96 24.13
CA PHE A 32 -18.59 -20.77 24.92
C PHE A 32 -17.07 -20.55 24.97
N VAL A 33 -16.29 -21.57 25.29
CA VAL A 33 -14.81 -21.49 25.37
C VAL A 33 -14.21 -21.15 24.01
N VAL A 34 -14.69 -21.78 22.94
CA VAL A 34 -14.18 -21.54 21.58
C VAL A 34 -14.47 -20.10 21.13
N ILE A 35 -15.69 -19.59 21.38
CA ILE A 35 -16.03 -18.19 21.08
C ILE A 35 -15.20 -17.24 21.93
N ASN A 36 -15.03 -17.50 23.22
CA ASN A 36 -14.24 -16.65 24.11
C ASN A 36 -12.79 -16.53 23.68
N ARG A 37 -12.18 -17.66 23.31
CA ARG A 37 -10.81 -17.68 22.81
C ARG A 37 -10.67 -16.81 21.56
N TYR A 38 -11.64 -16.87 20.65
CA TYR A 38 -11.65 -16.01 19.47
C TYR A 38 -11.84 -14.53 19.82
N LEU A 39 -12.75 -14.20 20.73
CA LEU A 39 -12.95 -12.82 21.20
C LEU A 39 -11.68 -12.26 21.85
N GLN A 40 -10.96 -13.05 22.65
CA GLN A 40 -9.67 -12.65 23.23
C GLN A 40 -8.61 -12.38 22.14
N GLN A 41 -8.59 -13.16 21.06
CA GLN A 41 -7.71 -12.89 19.91
C GLN A 41 -8.03 -11.57 19.22
N LEU A 42 -9.31 -11.18 19.16
CA LEU A 42 -9.74 -9.89 18.61
C LEU A 42 -9.39 -8.70 19.51
N SER A 43 -9.10 -8.91 20.79
CA SER A 43 -8.61 -7.86 21.69
C SER A 43 -7.09 -7.66 21.63
N GLY A 44 -6.38 -8.41 20.78
CA GLY A 44 -4.91 -8.34 20.67
C GLY A 44 -4.40 -7.08 19.97
N ALA A 45 -3.11 -6.79 20.14
CA ALA A 45 -2.43 -5.66 19.52
C ALA A 45 -2.56 -5.65 17.98
N ASP A 46 -2.51 -6.82 17.34
CA ASP A 46 -2.67 -6.98 15.89
C ASP A 46 -4.04 -6.45 15.38
N PHE A 47 -5.11 -6.61 16.16
CA PHE A 47 -6.44 -6.13 15.79
C PHE A 47 -6.53 -4.61 15.89
N VAL A 48 -6.02 -4.03 16.98
CA VAL A 48 -5.95 -2.57 17.16
C VAL A 48 -5.12 -1.95 16.03
N GLU A 49 -3.99 -2.56 15.70
CA GLU A 49 -3.10 -2.11 14.65
C GLU A 49 -3.77 -2.21 13.25
N PHE A 50 -4.58 -3.24 13.02
CA PHE A 50 -5.41 -3.37 11.82
C PHE A 50 -6.42 -2.22 11.70
N GLU A 51 -7.20 -1.93 12.74
CA GLU A 51 -8.21 -0.85 12.75
C GLU A 51 -7.56 0.52 12.51
N GLN A 52 -6.44 0.81 13.20
CA GLN A 52 -5.68 2.05 12.99
C GLN A 52 -5.15 2.17 11.55
N THR A 53 -4.67 1.06 10.98
CA THR A 53 -4.20 1.03 9.59
C THR A 53 -5.36 1.20 8.60
N ALA A 54 -6.54 0.65 8.90
CA ALA A 54 -7.73 0.84 8.08
C ALA A 54 -8.17 2.30 8.05
N ALA A 55 -8.17 2.97 9.21
CA ALA A 55 -8.41 4.41 9.32
C ALA A 55 -7.33 5.25 8.57
N LEU A 56 -6.07 4.81 8.59
CA LEU A 56 -5.00 5.44 7.81
C LEU A 56 -5.28 5.36 6.30
N ILE A 57 -5.71 4.21 5.77
CA ILE A 57 -6.10 4.06 4.36
C ILE A 57 -7.20 5.06 3.98
N GLY A 58 -8.23 5.21 4.81
CA GLY A 58 -9.29 6.20 4.59
C GLY A 58 -8.76 7.63 4.51
N ARG A 59 -7.85 8.01 5.41
CA ARG A 59 -7.20 9.33 5.42
C ARG A 59 -6.31 9.57 4.20
N LEU A 60 -5.48 8.58 3.83
CA LEU A 60 -4.63 8.65 2.64
C LEU A 60 -5.47 8.81 1.36
N MET A 61 -6.57 8.06 1.27
CA MET A 61 -7.52 8.14 0.15
C MET A 61 -8.15 9.53 0.06
N ALA A 62 -8.65 10.07 1.17
CA ALA A 62 -9.27 11.39 1.21
C ALA A 62 -8.30 12.50 0.78
N ARG A 63 -7.06 12.47 1.31
CA ARG A 63 -6.02 13.48 1.02
C ARG A 63 -5.66 13.57 -0.46
N ARG A 64 -5.75 12.47 -1.21
CA ARG A 64 -5.30 12.40 -2.62
C ARG A 64 -6.39 11.99 -3.60
N LYS A 65 -7.66 12.11 -3.19
CA LYS A 65 -8.83 11.77 -4.02
C LYS A 65 -8.83 12.49 -5.36
N ASN A 66 -8.50 13.78 -5.38
CA ASN A 66 -8.51 14.58 -6.60
C ASN A 66 -7.33 14.24 -7.52
N SER A 67 -6.16 13.96 -6.96
CA SER A 67 -4.95 13.63 -7.73
C SER A 67 -5.04 12.25 -8.40
N PHE A 68 -5.69 11.28 -7.74
CA PHE A 68 -5.70 9.90 -8.21
C PHE A 68 -7.07 9.40 -8.71
N ARG A 69 -8.08 10.26 -8.84
CA ARG A 69 -9.46 9.88 -9.24
C ARG A 69 -9.52 8.99 -10.49
N GLY A 70 -8.68 9.28 -11.49
CA GLY A 70 -8.63 8.56 -12.77
C GLY A 70 -7.86 7.24 -12.73
N PHE A 71 -7.07 6.99 -11.68
CA PHE A 71 -6.10 5.89 -11.65
C PHE A 71 -6.78 4.57 -11.26
N PRO A 72 -6.57 3.47 -12.03
CA PRO A 72 -7.12 2.15 -11.69
C PRO A 72 -6.76 1.66 -10.29
N GLY A 73 -5.51 1.86 -9.85
CA GLY A 73 -5.10 1.50 -8.49
C GLY A 73 -5.84 2.26 -7.41
N PHE A 74 -6.20 3.52 -7.66
CA PHE A 74 -6.99 4.29 -6.70
C PHE A 74 -8.43 3.76 -6.60
N ARG A 75 -9.03 3.31 -7.70
CA ARG A 75 -10.34 2.61 -7.65
C ARG A 75 -10.25 1.33 -6.83
N ALA A 76 -9.14 0.59 -6.91
CA ALA A 76 -8.91 -0.58 -6.04
C ALA A 76 -8.81 -0.19 -4.56
N VAL A 77 -8.16 0.93 -4.24
CA VAL A 77 -8.14 1.49 -2.87
C VAL A 77 -9.52 1.95 -2.41
N CYS A 78 -10.34 2.55 -3.27
CA CYS A 78 -11.73 2.88 -2.93
C CYS A 78 -12.55 1.62 -2.60
N LYS A 79 -12.37 0.54 -3.39
CA LYS A 79 -13.03 -0.76 -3.12
C LYS A 79 -12.52 -1.37 -1.82
N LEU A 80 -11.22 -1.27 -1.54
CA LEU A 80 -10.62 -1.68 -0.27
C LEU A 80 -11.27 -0.92 0.90
N ASN A 81 -11.32 0.41 0.85
CA ASN A 81 -11.92 1.22 1.90
C ASN A 81 -13.41 0.90 2.10
N ALA A 82 -14.16 0.73 1.00
CA ALA A 82 -15.56 0.32 1.09
C ALA A 82 -15.73 -1.05 1.76
N ALA A 83 -14.84 -2.01 1.48
CA ALA A 83 -14.84 -3.32 2.14
C ALA A 83 -14.47 -3.23 3.63
N LEU A 84 -13.49 -2.39 3.99
CA LEU A 84 -13.12 -2.12 5.38
C LEU A 84 -14.29 -1.47 6.16
N CYS A 85 -14.96 -0.48 5.58
CA CYS A 85 -16.15 0.12 6.21
C CYS A 85 -17.30 -0.90 6.37
N ARG A 86 -17.48 -1.82 5.42
CA ARG A 86 -18.46 -2.91 5.55
C ARG A 86 -18.07 -3.87 6.67
N LEU A 87 -16.78 -4.15 6.86
CA LEU A 87 -16.28 -5.02 7.90
C LEU A 87 -16.59 -4.43 9.28
N LEU A 88 -16.33 -3.13 9.45
CA LEU A 88 -16.66 -2.39 10.66
C LEU A 88 -18.17 -2.44 10.96
N ARG A 89 -19.02 -2.29 9.95
CA ARG A 89 -20.49 -2.34 10.13
C ARG A 89 -21.05 -3.74 10.38
N LEU A 90 -20.35 -4.81 9.95
CA LEU A 90 -20.77 -6.19 10.21
C LEU A 90 -20.70 -6.52 11.71
N ASP A 91 -19.75 -5.90 12.43
CA ASP A 91 -19.55 -6.02 13.88
C ASP A 91 -19.71 -7.46 14.42
N LEU A 92 -18.88 -8.36 13.89
CA LEU A 92 -18.89 -9.78 14.28
C LEU A 92 -18.66 -9.97 15.78
N THR A 93 -17.84 -9.11 16.40
CA THR A 93 -17.55 -9.14 17.83
C THR A 93 -18.83 -9.01 18.64
N ARG A 94 -19.66 -8.01 18.33
CA ARG A 94 -20.94 -7.81 19.01
C ARG A 94 -21.88 -8.99 18.82
N GLU A 95 -21.98 -9.53 17.62
CA GLU A 95 -22.87 -10.69 17.36
C GLU A 95 -22.42 -11.94 18.12
N LEU A 96 -21.12 -12.20 18.19
CA LEU A 96 -20.56 -13.31 18.97
C LEU A 96 -20.77 -13.10 20.47
N GLN A 97 -20.62 -11.87 20.99
CA GLN A 97 -20.92 -11.55 22.39
C GLN A 97 -22.40 -11.75 22.73
N HIS A 98 -23.31 -11.32 21.86
CA HIS A 98 -24.75 -11.52 22.06
C HIS A 98 -25.11 -13.00 22.08
N PHE A 99 -24.59 -13.78 21.12
CA PHE A 99 -24.85 -15.22 21.09
C PHE A 99 -24.25 -15.94 22.30
N ARG A 100 -23.01 -15.58 22.67
CA ARG A 100 -22.32 -16.10 23.85
C ARG A 100 -23.11 -15.83 25.12
N GLY A 101 -23.66 -14.63 25.28
CA GLY A 101 -24.47 -14.26 26.47
C GLY A 101 -25.84 -14.93 26.51
N ALA A 102 -26.29 -15.54 25.42
CA ALA A 102 -27.51 -16.35 25.37
C ALA A 102 -27.26 -17.83 25.69
N LEU A 103 -26.01 -18.24 25.90
CA LEU A 103 -25.68 -19.58 26.38
C LEU A 103 -25.84 -19.65 27.90
N PRO A 104 -26.18 -20.82 28.46
CA PRO A 104 -26.36 -20.98 29.90
C PRO A 104 -25.04 -20.80 30.67
N ASP A 105 -25.11 -20.15 31.83
CA ASP A 105 -23.93 -19.89 32.68
C ASP A 105 -23.36 -21.17 33.32
N VAL A 106 -24.23 -22.14 33.62
CA VAL A 106 -23.87 -23.45 34.16
C VAL A 106 -24.17 -24.50 33.10
N CYS A 107 -23.15 -25.26 32.72
CA CYS A 107 -23.21 -26.27 31.66
C CYS A 107 -22.68 -27.60 32.20
N ASP A 108 -23.57 -28.55 32.45
CA ASP A 108 -23.23 -29.93 32.84
C ASP A 108 -24.02 -30.93 31.97
N ASN A 109 -23.47 -32.13 31.78
CA ASN A 109 -24.02 -33.13 30.86
C ASN A 109 -25.41 -33.66 31.27
N ASP A 110 -25.83 -33.42 32.52
CA ASP A 110 -27.11 -33.89 33.09
C ASP A 110 -27.99 -32.73 33.62
N MET A 111 -27.59 -31.47 33.40
CA MET A 111 -28.38 -30.32 33.82
C MET A 111 -29.17 -29.74 32.66
N ALA A 112 -30.48 -29.69 32.86
CA ALA A 112 -31.39 -28.97 32.00
C ALA A 112 -31.13 -27.46 32.08
N GLY A 113 -31.17 -26.79 30.93
CA GLY A 113 -30.99 -25.34 30.87
C GLY A 113 -31.52 -24.73 29.59
N GLU A 114 -31.64 -23.41 29.62
CA GLU A 114 -32.08 -22.61 28.49
C GLU A 114 -30.97 -22.52 27.43
N MET A 115 -31.30 -22.97 26.22
CA MET A 115 -30.39 -22.97 25.09
C MET A 115 -30.93 -22.15 23.92
N PRO A 116 -30.08 -21.37 23.22
CA PRO A 116 -30.51 -20.64 22.05
C PRO A 116 -30.88 -21.60 20.91
N THR A 117 -31.83 -21.21 20.07
CA THR A 117 -32.23 -22.04 18.94
C THR A 117 -31.11 -22.25 17.93
N ARG A 118 -31.22 -23.36 17.18
CA ARG A 118 -30.39 -23.65 16.00
C ARG A 118 -30.41 -22.52 14.97
N SER A 119 -31.53 -21.81 14.83
CA SER A 119 -31.65 -20.66 13.93
C SER A 119 -30.70 -19.52 14.34
N SER A 120 -30.66 -19.19 15.63
CA SER A 120 -29.72 -18.19 16.17
C SER A 120 -28.26 -18.60 15.96
N PHE A 121 -27.96 -19.89 16.13
CA PHE A 121 -26.61 -20.41 15.88
C PHE A 121 -26.22 -20.38 14.40
N GLU A 122 -27.14 -20.78 13.51
CA GLU A 122 -26.93 -20.73 12.06
C GLU A 122 -26.72 -19.30 11.55
N TYR A 123 -27.43 -18.31 12.12
CA TYR A 123 -27.18 -16.90 11.84
C TYR A 123 -25.72 -16.51 12.17
N VAL A 124 -25.20 -16.92 13.34
CA VAL A 124 -23.80 -16.67 13.71
C VAL A 124 -22.83 -17.34 12.73
N LEU A 125 -23.10 -18.59 12.33
CA LEU A 125 -22.28 -19.29 11.32
C LEU A 125 -22.27 -18.55 9.98
N VAL A 126 -23.42 -18.03 9.52
CA VAL A 126 -23.50 -17.23 8.29
C VAL A 126 -22.75 -15.90 8.44
N ARG A 127 -22.81 -15.25 9.61
CA ARG A 127 -22.02 -14.03 9.87
C ARG A 127 -20.51 -14.29 9.86
N LEU A 128 -20.06 -15.45 10.38
CA LEU A 128 -18.67 -15.89 10.26
C LEU A 128 -18.25 -16.09 8.80
N LEU A 129 -19.10 -16.71 7.98
CA LEU A 129 -18.86 -16.84 6.53
C LEU A 129 -18.75 -15.48 5.84
N SER A 130 -19.67 -14.57 6.19
CA SER A 130 -19.69 -13.20 5.67
C SER A 130 -18.39 -12.47 5.99
N PHE A 131 -17.92 -12.57 7.24
CA PHE A 131 -16.66 -12.01 7.69
C PHE A 131 -15.47 -12.60 6.93
N TYR A 132 -15.40 -13.92 6.82
CA TYR A 132 -14.32 -14.62 6.11
C TYR A 132 -14.18 -14.15 4.65
N HIS A 133 -15.28 -14.17 3.88
CA HIS A 133 -15.24 -13.74 2.47
C HIS A 133 -15.01 -12.23 2.32
N LEU A 134 -15.43 -11.43 3.29
CA LEU A 134 -15.13 -10.00 3.29
C LEU A 134 -13.63 -9.73 3.49
N GLN A 135 -12.96 -10.50 4.36
CA GLN A 135 -11.50 -10.46 4.49
C GLN A 135 -10.80 -10.90 3.19
N GLU A 136 -11.27 -11.96 2.55
CA GLU A 136 -10.76 -12.38 1.24
C GLU A 136 -10.91 -11.26 0.19
N ARG A 137 -12.06 -10.57 0.17
CA ARG A 137 -12.28 -9.43 -0.69
C ARG A 137 -11.32 -8.27 -0.40
N ILE A 138 -11.08 -7.97 0.88
CA ILE A 138 -10.10 -6.96 1.32
C ILE A 138 -8.72 -7.29 0.75
N ARG A 139 -8.25 -8.54 0.92
CA ARG A 139 -6.96 -9.00 0.38
C ARG A 139 -6.86 -8.85 -1.12
N ASN A 140 -7.90 -9.24 -1.86
CA ASN A 140 -7.93 -9.12 -3.30
C ASN A 140 -7.82 -7.65 -3.76
N CYS A 141 -8.48 -6.73 -3.04
CA CYS A 141 -8.35 -5.30 -3.30
C CYS A 141 -6.94 -4.79 -2.97
N CYS A 142 -6.33 -5.26 -1.88
CA CYS A 142 -4.95 -4.94 -1.52
C CYS A 142 -3.97 -5.37 -2.63
N LEU A 143 -4.07 -6.60 -3.13
CA LEU A 143 -3.22 -7.11 -4.20
C LEU A 143 -3.36 -6.31 -5.49
N ALA A 144 -4.59 -5.99 -5.89
CA ALA A 144 -4.85 -5.17 -7.07
C ALA A 144 -4.25 -3.76 -6.93
N ALA A 145 -4.42 -3.11 -5.78
CA ALA A 145 -3.84 -1.79 -5.51
C ALA A 145 -2.31 -1.83 -5.44
N ALA A 146 -1.73 -2.81 -4.74
CA ALA A 146 -0.29 -2.97 -4.59
C ALA A 146 0.41 -3.25 -5.93
N ARG A 147 -0.18 -4.08 -6.80
CA ARG A 147 0.36 -4.33 -8.15
C ARG A 147 0.44 -3.03 -8.97
N TYR A 148 -0.63 -2.24 -8.97
CA TYR A 148 -0.68 -0.99 -9.73
C TYR A 148 0.29 0.06 -9.18
N PHE A 149 0.23 0.34 -7.88
CA PHE A 149 1.11 1.35 -7.29
C PHE A 149 2.56 0.91 -7.21
N GLY A 150 2.84 -0.39 -7.13
CA GLY A 150 4.19 -0.93 -7.26
C GLY A 150 4.81 -0.66 -8.64
N GLN A 151 4.01 -0.73 -9.71
CA GLN A 151 4.47 -0.32 -11.05
C GLN A 151 4.72 1.19 -11.12
N MET A 152 3.85 2.00 -10.54
CA MET A 152 4.04 3.46 -10.49
C MET A 152 5.28 3.89 -9.68
N LEU A 153 5.56 3.19 -8.58
CA LEU A 153 6.72 3.45 -7.74
C LEU A 153 8.03 3.19 -8.50
N ARG A 154 8.08 2.14 -9.34
CA ARG A 154 9.23 1.90 -10.24
C ARG A 154 9.44 3.03 -11.26
N GLY A 155 8.37 3.73 -11.62
CA GLY A 155 8.42 4.93 -12.45
C GLY A 155 8.83 6.20 -11.69
N ASN A 156 9.20 6.11 -10.41
CA ASN A 156 9.58 7.23 -9.54
C ASN A 156 8.49 8.31 -9.35
N PHE A 157 7.22 7.96 -9.51
CA PHE A 157 6.10 8.89 -9.32
C PHE A 157 5.61 8.88 -7.87
N PHE A 158 5.39 10.06 -7.29
CA PHE A 158 4.74 10.24 -5.98
C PHE A 158 5.32 9.34 -4.86
N MET A 159 6.64 9.16 -4.86
CA MET A 159 7.35 8.15 -4.06
C MET A 159 6.95 8.14 -2.59
N GLU A 160 6.96 9.30 -1.93
CA GLU A 160 6.63 9.42 -0.50
C GLU A 160 5.23 8.88 -0.19
N PHE A 161 4.23 9.34 -0.94
CA PHE A 161 2.84 8.94 -0.74
C PHE A 161 2.62 7.47 -1.09
N LEU A 162 3.14 7.02 -2.23
CA LEU A 162 2.96 5.63 -2.68
C LEU A 162 3.66 4.65 -1.75
N THR A 163 4.82 5.00 -1.20
CA THR A 163 5.52 4.16 -0.23
C THR A 163 4.68 3.93 1.02
N VAL A 164 4.15 5.01 1.61
CA VAL A 164 3.29 4.92 2.80
C VAL A 164 1.99 4.16 2.48
N LEU A 165 1.38 4.43 1.33
CA LEU A 165 0.15 3.75 0.90
C LEU A 165 0.37 2.25 0.70
N ILE A 166 1.45 1.85 0.02
CA ILE A 166 1.79 0.44 -0.21
C ILE A 166 2.10 -0.26 1.11
N ALA A 167 2.82 0.40 2.02
CA ALA A 167 3.09 -0.14 3.37
C ALA A 167 1.79 -0.41 4.14
N ALA A 168 0.86 0.56 4.14
CA ALA A 168 -0.45 0.39 4.78
C ALA A 168 -1.28 -0.74 4.12
N ILE A 169 -1.28 -0.82 2.79
CA ILE A 169 -1.96 -1.89 2.04
C ILE A 169 -1.39 -3.28 2.38
N ALA A 170 -0.06 -3.40 2.41
CA ALA A 170 0.62 -4.66 2.73
C ALA A 170 0.29 -5.13 4.15
N LYS A 171 0.25 -4.19 5.09
CA LYS A 171 -0.12 -4.44 6.49
C LYS A 171 -1.56 -4.91 6.64
N ILE A 172 -2.53 -4.25 5.99
CA ILE A 172 -3.92 -4.70 5.92
C ILE A 172 -4.02 -6.09 5.30
N HIS A 173 -3.29 -6.36 4.21
CA HIS A 173 -3.29 -7.68 3.57
C HIS A 173 -2.82 -8.79 4.52
N LYS A 174 -1.74 -8.54 5.28
CA LYS A 174 -1.21 -9.48 6.29
C LYS A 174 -2.24 -9.74 7.38
N PHE A 175 -2.79 -8.70 8.00
CA PHE A 175 -3.76 -8.86 9.10
C PHE A 175 -5.07 -9.48 8.64
N SER A 176 -5.55 -9.11 7.45
CA SER A 176 -6.74 -9.71 6.86
C SER A 176 -6.58 -11.23 6.66
N ALA A 177 -5.37 -11.70 6.34
CA ALA A 177 -5.05 -13.13 6.33
C ALA A 177 -5.25 -13.80 7.69
N LEU A 178 -4.66 -13.19 8.73
CA LEU A 178 -4.67 -13.71 10.08
C LEU A 178 -6.10 -13.78 10.61
N GLN A 179 -6.87 -12.70 10.43
CA GLN A 179 -8.27 -12.64 10.85
C GLN A 179 -9.15 -13.64 10.09
N ALA A 180 -8.94 -13.81 8.78
CA ALA A 180 -9.65 -14.84 8.00
C ALA A 180 -9.33 -16.25 8.51
N ASN A 181 -8.07 -16.57 8.81
CA ASN A 181 -7.67 -17.88 9.33
C ASN A 181 -8.21 -18.16 10.72
N ASN A 182 -8.21 -17.16 11.60
CA ASN A 182 -8.81 -17.27 12.93
C ASN A 182 -10.32 -17.51 12.80
N CYS A 183 -10.99 -16.77 11.91
CA CYS A 183 -12.41 -16.95 11.62
C CYS A 183 -12.72 -18.35 11.05
N ALA A 184 -11.91 -18.84 10.10
CA ALA A 184 -12.05 -20.18 9.54
C ALA A 184 -11.89 -21.25 10.62
N THR A 185 -10.92 -21.09 11.52
CA THR A 185 -10.69 -22.00 12.64
C THR A 185 -11.86 -22.01 13.62
N LEU A 186 -12.45 -20.84 13.91
CA LEU A 186 -13.65 -20.73 14.72
C LEU A 186 -14.83 -21.43 14.06
N TYR A 187 -15.11 -21.12 12.80
CA TYR A 187 -16.21 -21.72 12.04
C TYR A 187 -16.11 -23.25 11.98
N ASN A 188 -14.92 -23.79 11.67
CA ASN A 188 -14.70 -25.23 11.57
C ASN A 188 -14.89 -25.96 12.92
N LYS A 189 -14.69 -25.27 14.05
CA LYS A 189 -14.95 -25.82 15.39
C LYS A 189 -16.40 -25.72 15.81
N LEU A 190 -17.11 -24.67 15.36
CA LEU A 190 -18.51 -24.45 15.70
C LEU A 190 -19.47 -25.29 14.85
N LEU A 191 -19.20 -25.43 13.55
CA LEU A 191 -20.10 -26.11 12.62
C LEU A 191 -20.54 -27.53 13.08
N PRO A 192 -19.65 -28.39 13.61
CA PRO A 192 -20.05 -29.72 14.09
C PRO A 192 -21.08 -29.69 15.22
N GLN A 193 -21.10 -28.63 16.03
CA GLN A 193 -22.03 -28.48 17.15
C GLN A 193 -23.45 -28.08 16.70
N ARG A 194 -23.64 -27.73 15.42
CA ARG A 194 -24.93 -27.28 14.86
C ARG A 194 -26.07 -28.25 15.13
N ALA A 195 -25.81 -29.56 15.02
CA ALA A 195 -26.84 -30.59 15.18
C ALA A 195 -27.32 -30.74 16.63
N ARG A 196 -26.56 -30.25 17.62
CA ARG A 196 -26.90 -30.36 19.04
C ARG A 196 -27.81 -29.23 19.53
N PHE A 197 -27.98 -28.17 18.75
CA PHE A 197 -28.87 -27.07 19.11
C PHE A 197 -30.34 -27.40 18.81
N PRO A 198 -31.28 -26.98 19.68
CA PRO A 198 -32.70 -27.28 19.51
C PRO A 198 -33.28 -26.54 18.31
N GLN A 199 -34.10 -27.24 17.54
CA GLN A 199 -34.75 -26.71 16.34
C GLN A 199 -36.22 -26.37 16.63
N VAL A 200 -36.69 -25.23 16.11
CA VAL A 200 -38.10 -24.82 16.19
C VAL A 200 -38.82 -25.38 14.97
N GLU A 201 -39.90 -26.12 15.18
CA GLU A 201 -40.64 -26.81 14.10
C GLU A 201 -41.14 -25.85 13.01
N LYS A 202 -41.59 -24.65 13.38
CA LYS A 202 -42.17 -23.66 12.47
C LYS A 202 -41.17 -22.64 11.93
N HIS A 203 -39.90 -22.72 12.28
CA HIS A 203 -38.91 -21.72 11.88
C HIS A 203 -37.58 -22.36 11.46
N GLN A 204 -37.30 -22.29 10.15
CA GLN A 204 -36.00 -22.64 9.58
C GLN A 204 -35.33 -21.37 9.06
N PHE A 205 -34.18 -21.01 9.65
CA PHE A 205 -33.43 -19.84 9.21
C PHE A 205 -32.74 -20.07 7.86
N LEU A 206 -32.13 -21.23 7.67
CA LEU A 206 -31.52 -21.60 6.39
C LEU A 206 -32.56 -22.23 5.46
N PRO A 207 -32.72 -21.72 4.22
CA PRO A 207 -33.51 -22.39 3.20
C PRO A 207 -32.99 -23.80 2.91
N GLU A 208 -33.86 -24.74 2.55
CA GLU A 208 -33.49 -26.14 2.23
C GLU A 208 -32.41 -26.26 1.14
N ASN A 209 -32.33 -25.26 0.25
CA ASN A 209 -31.38 -25.19 -0.84
C ASN A 209 -30.00 -24.60 -0.43
N CYS A 210 -29.87 -24.05 0.77
CA CYS A 210 -28.65 -23.39 1.24
C CYS A 210 -27.83 -24.32 2.14
N LYS A 211 -26.80 -24.95 1.56
CA LYS A 211 -25.85 -25.78 2.32
C LYS A 211 -24.68 -24.92 2.81
N LEU A 212 -24.43 -24.95 4.11
CA LEU A 212 -23.24 -24.35 4.71
C LEU A 212 -21.99 -25.13 4.28
N PRO A 213 -20.86 -24.47 3.94
CA PRO A 213 -19.62 -25.16 3.62
C PRO A 213 -19.14 -26.03 4.78
N THR A 214 -18.73 -27.27 4.51
CA THR A 214 -18.26 -28.22 5.52
C THR A 214 -17.00 -27.74 6.23
N GLN A 215 -16.11 -27.05 5.50
CA GLN A 215 -14.88 -26.51 6.04
C GLN A 215 -14.48 -25.25 5.28
N LEU A 216 -13.99 -24.25 6.02
CA LEU A 216 -13.35 -23.08 5.44
C LEU A 216 -11.85 -23.32 5.26
N ALA A 217 -11.35 -22.98 4.07
CA ALA A 217 -9.95 -23.09 3.72
C ALA A 217 -9.11 -22.09 4.51
N GLN A 218 -7.94 -22.53 4.99
CA GLN A 218 -6.96 -21.63 5.58
C GLN A 218 -6.13 -20.98 4.48
N ILE A 219 -6.01 -19.66 4.57
CA ILE A 219 -5.20 -18.86 3.67
C ILE A 219 -3.73 -19.03 4.08
N LYS A 220 -2.92 -19.62 3.19
CA LYS A 220 -1.47 -19.71 3.41
C LYS A 220 -0.90 -18.29 3.52
N VAL A 221 -0.49 -17.91 4.73
CA VAL A 221 0.33 -16.73 4.94
C VAL A 221 1.74 -17.15 4.53
N ILE A 222 2.26 -16.58 3.45
CA ILE A 222 3.69 -16.70 3.14
C ILE A 222 4.38 -15.85 4.20
N THR A 223 4.65 -16.45 5.36
CA THR A 223 5.65 -15.93 6.27
C THR A 223 6.98 -16.10 5.53
N PRO A 224 7.80 -15.05 5.34
CA PRO A 224 9.17 -15.28 4.92
C PRO A 224 9.76 -16.24 5.97
N THR A 225 10.08 -17.45 5.52
CA THR A 225 10.83 -18.42 6.31
C THR A 225 12.00 -17.64 6.88
N LYS A 226 12.18 -17.66 8.20
CA LYS A 226 13.50 -17.40 8.76
C LYS A 226 14.37 -18.52 8.20
N GLU A 227 14.97 -18.27 7.04
CA GLU A 227 16.08 -19.08 6.57
C GLU A 227 17.07 -19.08 7.73
N ILE A 228 17.22 -20.27 8.29
CA ILE A 228 18.33 -20.59 9.17
C ILE A 228 19.57 -20.09 8.45
N THR A 229 20.32 -19.23 9.12
CA THR A 229 21.64 -18.77 8.72
C THR A 229 22.54 -19.98 8.49
N THR A 230 22.51 -20.54 7.29
CA THR A 230 23.70 -21.12 6.68
C THR A 230 24.34 -20.00 5.89
N GLU A 231 25.40 -19.46 6.47
CA GLU A 231 26.30 -18.53 5.83
C GLU A 231 26.78 -19.13 4.51
N THR A 232 26.15 -18.71 3.43
CA THR A 232 26.76 -18.70 2.10
C THR A 232 26.66 -17.26 1.64
N PRO A 233 27.78 -16.58 1.37
CA PRO A 233 27.74 -15.19 0.94
C PRO A 233 27.16 -15.16 -0.47
N ILE A 234 25.88 -14.82 -0.59
CA ILE A 234 25.29 -14.39 -1.85
C ILE A 234 25.87 -13.01 -2.14
N THR A 235 27.02 -13.01 -2.82
CA THR A 235 27.51 -11.81 -3.48
C THR A 235 26.48 -11.40 -4.52
N LEU A 236 25.81 -10.29 -4.27
CA LEU A 236 25.14 -9.50 -5.31
C LEU A 236 26.16 -9.28 -6.43
N GLN A 237 26.03 -10.00 -7.53
CA GLN A 237 26.65 -9.59 -8.78
C GLN A 237 25.98 -8.28 -9.21
N THR A 238 26.50 -7.17 -8.69
CA THR A 238 26.33 -5.88 -9.33
C THR A 238 26.93 -6.01 -10.71
N SER A 239 26.10 -6.03 -11.75
CA SER A 239 26.56 -5.78 -13.10
C SER A 239 27.24 -4.41 -13.07
N THR A 240 28.57 -4.41 -13.10
CA THR A 240 29.36 -3.19 -13.10
C THR A 240 29.01 -2.42 -14.36
N VAL A 241 28.28 -1.33 -14.18
CA VAL A 241 28.07 -0.34 -15.25
C VAL A 241 29.44 0.25 -15.53
N VAL A 242 30.10 -0.27 -16.57
CA VAL A 242 31.38 0.25 -17.05
C VAL A 242 31.12 1.67 -17.55
N THR A 243 31.47 2.65 -16.72
CA THR A 243 31.45 4.04 -17.14
C THR A 243 32.52 4.27 -18.21
N LYS A 244 32.32 5.28 -19.08
CA LYS A 244 33.26 5.63 -20.16
C LYS A 244 34.70 5.83 -19.65
N VAL A 245 34.86 6.14 -18.37
CA VAL A 245 36.15 6.35 -17.69
C VAL A 245 36.90 5.02 -17.46
N ASP A 246 36.21 3.94 -17.10
CA ASP A 246 36.85 2.63 -16.87
C ASP A 246 37.22 1.93 -18.18
N LYS A 247 36.44 2.18 -19.25
CA LYS A 247 36.79 1.73 -20.60
C LYS A 247 38.03 2.45 -21.16
N ALA A 248 38.24 3.71 -20.77
CA ALA A 248 39.45 4.48 -21.11
C ALA A 248 40.68 3.99 -20.33
N LYS A 249 40.53 3.65 -19.04
CA LYS A 249 41.63 3.11 -18.22
C LYS A 249 42.13 1.73 -18.68
N ARG A 250 41.26 0.90 -19.26
CA ARG A 250 41.67 -0.40 -19.83
C ARG A 250 42.39 -0.25 -21.17
N LYS A 251 41.91 0.63 -22.05
CA LYS A 251 42.61 0.96 -23.30
C LYS A 251 43.99 1.61 -23.07
N ALA A 252 44.17 2.35 -21.97
CA ALA A 252 45.47 2.91 -21.60
C ALA A 252 46.49 1.86 -21.13
N LYS A 253 46.07 0.63 -20.83
CA LYS A 253 46.96 -0.47 -20.41
C LYS A 253 47.36 -1.42 -21.55
N GLU A 254 46.77 -1.26 -22.73
CA GLU A 254 47.00 -2.13 -23.90
C GLU A 254 47.84 -1.44 -25.00
N ASP A 255 48.26 -0.19 -24.80
CA ASP A 255 49.05 0.55 -25.79
C ASP A 255 50.55 0.40 -25.50
N VAL A 256 51.17 -0.61 -26.10
CA VAL A 256 52.63 -0.76 -26.20
C VAL A 256 53.07 0.08 -27.40
N GLY A 257 53.08 1.39 -27.23
CA GLY A 257 53.39 2.38 -28.26
C GLY A 257 54.79 2.98 -28.08
N THR A 258 55.58 2.90 -29.16
CA THR A 258 56.94 3.39 -29.37
C THR A 258 57.15 4.84 -28.93
N VAL A 259 58.34 5.12 -28.36
CA VAL A 259 58.79 6.45 -27.94
C VAL A 259 58.79 7.40 -29.13
N VAL A 260 57.90 8.40 -29.09
CA VAL A 260 57.96 9.60 -29.94
C VAL A 260 58.19 10.78 -29.01
N GLU A 261 59.31 11.49 -29.24
CA GLU A 261 59.66 12.73 -28.57
C GLU A 261 58.53 13.76 -28.68
N ARG A 262 58.05 14.23 -27.53
CA ARG A 262 57.08 15.32 -27.46
C ARG A 262 57.82 16.66 -27.52
N LYS A 263 57.64 17.36 -28.64
CA LYS A 263 57.77 18.82 -28.73
C LYS A 263 56.74 19.46 -27.77
N PRO A 264 57.10 20.47 -26.96
CA PRO A 264 56.20 21.04 -25.97
C PRO A 264 54.97 21.69 -26.66
N PRO A 265 53.74 21.50 -26.13
CA PRO A 265 52.58 22.21 -26.65
C PRO A 265 52.68 23.69 -26.26
N ALA A 266 52.53 24.53 -27.28
CA ALA A 266 52.33 25.96 -27.14
C ALA A 266 51.15 26.25 -26.19
N ALA A 267 51.27 27.34 -25.44
CA ALA A 267 50.28 27.84 -24.50
C ALA A 267 48.88 27.85 -25.12
N ALA A 268 47.97 27.07 -24.54
CA ALA A 268 46.55 27.13 -24.87
C ALA A 268 46.00 28.46 -24.34
N GLU A 269 45.74 29.39 -25.27
CA GLU A 269 44.99 30.60 -25.02
C GLU A 269 43.59 30.24 -24.49
N LYS A 270 43.13 31.02 -23.51
CA LYS A 270 41.81 30.88 -22.88
C LYS A 270 40.74 31.06 -23.98
N PRO A 271 39.80 30.11 -24.17
CA PRO A 271 38.76 30.30 -25.16
C PRO A 271 37.89 31.50 -24.74
N ALA A 272 37.88 32.54 -25.58
CA ALA A 272 36.99 33.67 -25.42
C ALA A 272 35.54 33.18 -25.57
N PHE A 273 34.65 33.64 -24.70
CA PHE A 273 33.24 33.30 -24.77
C PHE A 273 32.61 33.96 -26.01
N GLU A 274 32.12 33.16 -26.94
CA GLU A 274 31.39 33.67 -28.10
C GLU A 274 29.88 33.75 -27.81
N ILE A 275 29.36 34.97 -27.82
CA ILE A 275 27.94 35.30 -27.56
C ILE A 275 27.00 34.63 -28.57
N ASN A 276 27.50 34.30 -29.75
CA ASN A 276 26.78 33.64 -30.84
C ASN A 276 26.30 32.22 -30.47
N THR A 277 26.81 31.63 -29.39
CA THR A 277 26.38 30.31 -28.87
C THR A 277 25.00 30.34 -28.21
N LEU A 278 24.47 31.50 -27.83
CA LEU A 278 23.19 31.64 -27.12
C LEU A 278 21.99 31.70 -28.08
N VAL A 279 21.84 30.73 -28.99
CA VAL A 279 20.84 30.78 -30.09
C VAL A 279 19.40 30.57 -29.59
N THR A 280 19.20 29.66 -28.64
CA THR A 280 17.86 29.26 -28.18
C THR A 280 17.58 29.60 -26.71
N LEU A 281 16.31 29.56 -26.31
CA LEU A 281 15.90 29.71 -24.91
C LEU A 281 16.50 28.63 -23.99
N CYS A 282 16.76 27.44 -24.53
CA CYS A 282 17.41 26.36 -23.80
C CYS A 282 18.88 26.67 -23.54
N ASP A 283 19.59 27.25 -24.52
CA ASP A 283 21.00 27.62 -24.39
C ASP A 283 21.19 28.69 -23.32
N VAL A 284 20.32 29.71 -23.31
CA VAL A 284 20.35 30.76 -22.28
C VAL A 284 20.04 30.20 -20.89
N LYS A 285 19.07 29.29 -20.76
CA LYS A 285 18.78 28.62 -19.47
C LYS A 285 19.96 27.79 -18.99
N HIS A 286 20.58 27.02 -19.89
CA HIS A 286 21.74 26.20 -19.57
C HIS A 286 22.93 27.07 -19.14
N PHE A 287 23.18 28.17 -19.88
CA PHE A 287 24.20 29.15 -19.54
C PHE A 287 23.97 29.78 -18.16
N ILE A 288 22.75 30.25 -17.86
CA ILE A 288 22.43 30.83 -16.55
C ILE A 288 22.69 29.81 -15.43
N GLN A 289 22.37 28.53 -15.63
CA GLN A 289 22.57 27.48 -14.64
C GLN A 289 24.05 27.14 -14.44
N SER A 290 24.81 26.97 -15.52
CA SER A 290 26.25 26.69 -15.44
C SER A 290 26.99 27.86 -14.79
N GLU A 291 26.64 29.08 -15.18
CA GLU A 291 27.29 30.31 -14.71
C GLU A 291 26.94 30.62 -13.25
N SER A 292 25.69 30.43 -12.85
CA SER A 292 25.29 30.60 -11.44
C SER A 292 25.95 29.56 -10.53
N LYS A 293 26.25 28.36 -11.05
CA LYS A 293 27.01 27.33 -10.32
C LYS A 293 28.50 27.67 -10.26
N ALA A 294 29.06 28.20 -11.34
CA ALA A 294 30.45 28.68 -11.40
C ALA A 294 30.68 29.84 -10.42
N ARG A 295 29.81 30.86 -10.40
CA ARG A 295 29.88 31.99 -9.46
C ARG A 295 29.81 31.59 -7.99
N LYS A 296 29.10 30.50 -7.66
CA LYS A 296 29.02 29.97 -6.29
C LYS A 296 30.30 29.24 -5.85
N ASN A 297 30.95 28.55 -6.78
CA ASN A 297 32.12 27.73 -6.47
C ASN A 297 33.44 28.51 -6.58
N SER A 298 33.55 29.41 -7.56
CA SER A 298 34.78 30.16 -7.85
C SER A 298 34.42 31.46 -8.58
N PRO A 299 34.30 32.61 -7.87
CA PRO A 299 33.86 33.86 -8.48
C PRO A 299 34.84 34.39 -9.55
N ASP A 300 36.13 34.07 -9.45
CA ASP A 300 37.17 34.60 -10.35
C ASP A 300 37.33 33.82 -11.67
N SER A 301 36.79 32.61 -11.75
CA SER A 301 36.87 31.74 -12.94
C SER A 301 35.62 31.79 -13.82
N CYS A 302 34.61 32.57 -13.44
CA CYS A 302 33.38 32.70 -14.20
C CYS A 302 33.50 33.68 -15.37
N ILE A 303 32.70 33.47 -16.42
CA ILE A 303 32.69 34.29 -17.63
C ILE A 303 32.13 35.69 -17.30
N THR A 304 31.18 35.74 -16.37
CA THR A 304 30.48 36.93 -15.88
C THR A 304 31.17 37.61 -14.69
N LYS A 305 32.47 37.39 -14.48
CA LYS A 305 33.22 37.96 -13.35
C LYS A 305 33.21 39.49 -13.29
N SER A 306 33.05 40.15 -14.43
CA SER A 306 32.91 41.62 -14.53
C SER A 306 31.59 42.14 -13.96
N LEU A 307 30.57 41.30 -13.84
CA LEU A 307 29.23 41.67 -13.38
C LEU A 307 29.11 41.60 -11.87
N LYS A 308 28.55 42.64 -11.25
CA LYS A 308 28.21 42.61 -9.83
C LYS A 308 27.08 41.61 -9.56
N ASN A 309 27.05 41.01 -8.38
CA ASN A 309 26.05 39.98 -8.03
C ASN A 309 24.59 40.46 -8.18
N HIS A 310 24.30 41.72 -7.88
CA HIS A 310 22.95 42.27 -8.03
C HIS A 310 22.56 42.47 -9.51
N GLU A 311 23.51 42.82 -10.38
CA GLU A 311 23.25 42.97 -11.83
C GLU A 311 22.96 41.61 -12.46
N TRP A 312 23.69 40.56 -12.06
CA TRP A 312 23.45 39.18 -12.50
C TRP A 312 22.07 38.67 -12.06
N LEU A 313 21.70 38.90 -10.79
CA LEU A 313 20.40 38.49 -10.26
C LEU A 313 19.24 39.23 -10.95
N ALA A 314 19.43 40.52 -11.25
CA ALA A 314 18.46 41.31 -12.00
C ALA A 314 18.25 40.75 -13.42
N ALA A 315 19.33 40.39 -14.12
CA ALA A 315 19.27 39.82 -15.46
C ALA A 315 18.55 38.45 -15.48
N GLN A 316 18.85 37.57 -14.52
CA GLN A 316 18.15 36.29 -14.37
C GLN A 316 16.66 36.49 -14.10
N THR A 317 16.31 37.39 -13.17
CA THR A 317 14.92 37.65 -12.78
C THR A 317 14.12 38.23 -13.95
N LEU A 318 14.73 39.12 -14.74
CA LEU A 318 14.11 39.72 -15.92
C LEU A 318 13.89 38.69 -17.03
N PHE A 319 14.87 37.81 -17.27
CA PHE A 319 14.74 36.71 -18.22
C PHE A 319 13.62 35.75 -17.82
N GLU A 320 13.58 35.29 -16.57
CA GLU A 320 12.52 34.39 -16.07
C GLU A 320 11.13 35.03 -16.12
N ARG A 321 11.02 36.32 -15.81
CA ARG A 321 9.76 37.07 -15.91
C ARG A 321 9.25 37.12 -17.35
N LYS A 322 10.14 37.38 -18.32
CA LYS A 322 9.79 37.45 -19.74
C LYS A 322 9.44 36.09 -20.35
N VAL A 323 10.13 35.03 -19.92
CA VAL A 323 9.77 33.65 -20.29
C VAL A 323 8.39 33.28 -19.74
N LYS A 324 8.06 33.64 -18.50
CA LYS A 324 6.73 33.41 -17.90
C LYS A 324 5.60 34.19 -18.60
N ALA A 325 5.90 35.39 -19.11
CA ALA A 325 4.98 36.23 -19.88
C ALA A 325 4.76 35.75 -21.34
N ARG A 326 5.32 34.60 -21.74
CA ARG A 326 5.31 34.05 -23.11
C ARG A 326 5.99 34.95 -24.16
N GLU A 327 6.86 35.86 -23.74
CA GLU A 327 7.65 36.73 -24.63
C GLU A 327 9.07 36.17 -24.86
N GLY A 328 9.16 34.96 -25.42
CA GLY A 328 10.42 34.22 -25.57
C GLY A 328 11.51 34.96 -26.36
N ASP A 329 11.15 35.50 -27.53
CA ASP A 329 12.11 36.18 -28.42
C ASP A 329 12.62 37.49 -27.82
N LYS A 330 11.76 38.22 -27.10
CA LYS A 330 12.17 39.42 -26.35
C LYS A 330 13.11 39.07 -25.20
N ALA A 331 12.84 37.96 -24.49
CA ALA A 331 13.71 37.49 -23.41
C ALA A 331 15.12 37.17 -23.92
N LEU A 332 15.23 36.48 -25.06
CA LEU A 332 16.50 36.18 -25.71
C LEU A 332 17.26 37.44 -26.12
N ASN A 333 16.60 38.35 -26.83
CA ASN A 333 17.24 39.56 -27.33
C ASN A 333 17.70 40.49 -26.21
N ILE A 334 16.91 40.63 -25.14
CA ILE A 334 17.30 41.44 -23.98
C ILE A 334 18.48 40.80 -23.25
N PHE A 335 18.45 39.47 -23.04
CA PHE A 335 19.54 38.79 -22.34
C PHE A 335 20.84 38.81 -23.14
N ARG A 336 20.81 38.59 -24.47
CA ARG A 336 22.00 38.72 -25.32
C ARG A 336 22.58 40.13 -25.30
N LYS A 337 21.74 41.16 -25.42
CA LYS A 337 22.18 42.57 -25.34
C LYS A 337 22.79 42.90 -23.99
N PHE A 338 22.24 42.36 -22.91
CA PHE A 338 22.76 42.55 -21.56
C PHE A 338 24.15 41.92 -21.41
N ILE A 339 24.33 40.67 -21.86
CA ILE A 339 25.63 39.98 -21.80
C ILE A 339 26.65 40.68 -22.69
N ALA A 340 26.30 41.02 -23.93
CA ALA A 340 27.19 41.71 -24.87
C ALA A 340 27.62 43.11 -24.44
N SER A 341 26.84 43.76 -23.57
CA SER A 341 27.18 45.09 -23.04
C SER A 341 28.13 45.03 -21.85
N LYS A 342 28.34 43.85 -21.25
CA LYS A 342 28.95 43.71 -19.91
C LYS A 342 30.10 42.70 -19.86
N ILE A 343 30.20 41.84 -20.86
CA ILE A 343 31.31 40.92 -21.15
C ILE A 343 31.83 41.31 -22.52
#